data_AF-E8U759-F1
#
_entry.id   AF-E8U759-F1
#
_cell.length_a   1.000
_cell.length_b   1.000
_cell.length_c   1.000
_cell.angle_alpha   90.00
_cell.angle_beta   90.00
_cell.angle_gamma   90.00
#
_symmetry.space_group_name_H-M   'P 1'
#
loop_
_entity.id
_entity.type
_entity.pdbx_description
1 polymer ?
#
loop_
_entity_poly.entity_id
_entity_poly.type
_entity_poly.pdbx_seq_one_letter_code
_entity_poly.pdbx_strand_id
1 'polypeptide(L)'
;MSPTFLDTLTGLPTRSDFQHDLRTHLHEGACTLILCDLDHLKLINDTFGHRAGDDALRDLGLTLTAHLPAGWHAYRLSGDEFALLTRAPLADVPAWAATLLNALAARPHPLRVSMGAAHAPQHTPPDTLFDDADRRLYSAKRGGRGRAVIDDAPHTPPPRSRGACSNATTHTRTPPRS
;
A
#
# COMPACT_ATOMS: atom_id res chain seq x y z
N MET A 1 6.52 23.94 -5.41
CA MET A 1 6.33 23.16 -4.17
C MET A 1 4.84 23.12 -3.90
N SER A 2 4.21 21.97 -4.15
CA SER A 2 2.82 21.76 -3.73
C SER A 2 2.77 21.72 -2.20
N PRO A 3 1.71 22.25 -1.55
CA PRO A 3 1.58 22.12 -0.10
C PRO A 3 1.54 20.64 0.27
N THR A 4 2.51 20.18 1.07
CA THR A 4 2.52 18.83 1.61
C THR A 4 1.47 18.75 2.70
N PHE A 5 0.39 18.01 2.44
CA PHE A 5 -0.60 17.72 3.47
C PHE A 5 -0.11 16.48 4.22
N LEU A 6 0.16 16.64 5.51
CA LEU A 6 0.56 15.52 6.36
C LEU A 6 -0.68 14.85 6.94
N ASP A 7 -0.66 13.53 6.97
CA ASP A 7 -1.61 12.73 7.74
C ASP A 7 -1.46 13.04 9.23
N THR A 8 -2.55 13.42 9.88
CA THR A 8 -2.52 13.92 11.27
C THR A 8 -2.21 12.84 12.29
N LEU A 9 -2.42 11.56 11.96
CA LEU A 9 -2.17 10.45 12.88
C LEU A 9 -0.71 10.01 12.86
N THR A 10 -0.12 9.89 11.66
CA THR A 10 1.20 9.30 11.44
C THR A 10 2.28 10.34 11.14
N GLY A 11 1.90 11.56 10.75
CA GLY A 11 2.83 12.60 10.31
C GLY A 11 3.44 12.36 8.92
N LEU A 12 3.02 11.32 8.21
CA LEU A 12 3.49 11.02 6.85
C LEU A 12 2.75 11.85 5.80
N PRO A 13 3.38 12.14 4.64
CA PRO A 13 2.70 12.65 3.46
C PRO A 13 1.50 11.78 3.05
N THR A 14 0.48 12.42 2.45
CA THR A 14 -0.80 11.78 2.14
C THR A 14 -0.78 11.01 0.82
N ARG A 15 -1.88 10.31 0.54
CA ARG A 15 -2.18 9.69 -0.76
C ARG A 15 -2.03 10.66 -1.94
N SER A 16 -2.41 11.93 -1.76
CA SER A 16 -2.31 12.94 -2.82
C SER A 16 -0.85 13.27 -3.14
N ASP A 17 0.00 13.38 -2.11
CA ASP A 17 1.45 13.56 -2.28
C ASP A 17 2.07 12.34 -2.97
N PHE A 18 1.70 11.13 -2.54
CA PHE A 18 2.14 9.88 -3.18
C PHE A 18 1.83 9.84 -4.68
N GLN A 19 0.59 10.17 -5.06
CA GLN A 19 0.16 10.13 -6.45
C GLN A 19 0.90 11.14 -7.33
N HIS A 20 1.22 12.30 -6.75
CA HIS A 20 2.03 13.31 -7.42
C HIS A 20 3.48 12.81 -7.60
N ASP A 21 4.11 12.37 -6.52
CA ASP A 21 5.52 11.99 -6.50
C ASP A 21 5.79 10.73 -7.32
N LEU A 22 4.86 9.76 -7.35
CA LEU A 22 4.95 8.58 -8.21
C LEU A 22 5.02 8.96 -9.70
N ARG A 23 4.16 9.89 -10.14
CA ARG A 23 4.16 10.38 -11.53
C ARG A 23 5.46 11.09 -11.85
N THR A 24 5.94 11.93 -10.94
CA THR A 24 7.21 12.65 -11.10
C THR A 24 8.39 11.69 -11.18
N HIS A 25 8.50 10.72 -10.27
CA HIS A 25 9.58 9.74 -10.27
C HIS A 25 9.63 8.94 -11.57
N LEU A 26 8.48 8.43 -12.03
CA LEU A 26 8.37 7.69 -13.29
C LEU A 26 8.63 8.55 -14.52
N HIS A 27 8.38 9.85 -14.46
CA HIS A 27 8.75 10.77 -15.53
C HIS A 27 10.26 11.06 -15.54
N GLU A 28 10.90 11.09 -14.38
CA GLU A 28 12.33 11.44 -14.23
C GLU A 28 13.29 10.25 -14.34
N GLY A 29 12.82 9.02 -14.14
CA GLY A 29 13.66 7.83 -14.24
C GLY A 29 12.96 6.53 -13.81
N ALA A 30 13.77 5.52 -13.53
CA ALA A 30 13.27 4.27 -12.94
C ALA A 30 12.77 4.50 -11.51
N CYS A 31 11.76 3.74 -11.09
CA CYS A 31 11.11 3.89 -9.81
C CYS A 31 10.79 2.52 -9.21
N THR A 32 11.04 2.36 -7.92
CA THR A 32 10.59 1.24 -7.11
C THR A 32 9.49 1.71 -6.17
N LEU A 33 8.37 0.98 -6.22
CA LEU A 33 7.22 1.16 -5.33
C LEU A 33 7.17 -0.03 -4.37
N ILE A 34 7.04 0.26 -3.07
CA ILE A 34 6.70 -0.73 -2.05
C ILE A 34 5.34 -0.36 -1.47
N LEU A 35 4.35 -1.23 -1.58
CA LEU A 35 3.10 -1.14 -0.83
C LEU A 35 3.23 -1.94 0.46
N CYS A 36 2.79 -1.36 1.56
CA CYS A 36 2.88 -1.90 2.91
C CYS A 36 1.50 -1.82 3.57
N ASP A 37 1.10 -2.88 4.27
CA ASP A 37 -0.18 -2.98 4.97
C ASP A 37 0.03 -3.48 6.39
N LEU A 38 -0.55 -2.79 7.37
CA LEU A 38 -0.56 -3.23 8.77
C LEU A 38 -1.51 -4.42 8.94
N ASP A 39 -0.94 -5.59 9.17
CA ASP A 39 -1.71 -6.81 9.30
C ASP A 39 -2.61 -6.75 10.55
N HIS A 40 -3.87 -7.15 10.38
CA HIS A 40 -4.82 -7.35 11.48
C HIS A 40 -5.19 -6.08 12.27
N LEU A 41 -5.08 -4.87 11.69
CA LEU A 41 -5.51 -3.63 12.36
C LEU A 41 -6.95 -3.73 12.91
N LYS A 42 -7.87 -4.33 12.15
CA LYS A 42 -9.25 -4.54 12.63
C LYS A 42 -9.30 -5.40 13.91
N LEU A 43 -8.51 -6.47 13.99
CA LEU A 43 -8.46 -7.31 15.19
C LEU A 43 -7.89 -6.52 16.38
N ILE A 44 -6.88 -5.67 16.17
CA ILE A 44 -6.34 -4.78 17.20
C ILE A 44 -7.45 -3.84 17.70
N ASN A 45 -8.19 -3.21 16.78
CA ASN A 45 -9.31 -2.33 17.12
C ASN A 45 -10.41 -3.07 17.90
N ASP A 46 -10.79 -4.25 17.44
CA ASP A 46 -11.88 -5.04 18.05
C ASP A 46 -11.49 -5.56 19.44
N THR A 47 -10.19 -5.82 19.68
CA THR A 47 -9.69 -6.39 20.94
C THR A 47 -9.31 -5.31 21.97
N PHE A 48 -8.69 -4.22 21.53
CA PHE A 48 -8.08 -3.21 22.40
C PHE A 48 -8.65 -1.79 22.20
N GLY A 49 -9.61 -1.63 21.29
CA GLY A 49 -10.24 -0.36 20.95
C GLY A 49 -9.49 0.46 19.91
N HIS A 50 -10.18 1.42 19.30
CA HIS A 50 -9.64 2.25 18.21
C HIS A 50 -8.38 3.04 18.60
N ARG A 51 -8.24 3.45 19.86
CA ARG A 51 -7.03 4.13 20.33
C ARG A 51 -5.78 3.26 20.17
N ALA A 52 -5.89 1.96 20.44
CA ALA A 52 -4.77 1.03 20.26
C ALA A 52 -4.42 0.82 18.78
N GLY A 53 -5.41 0.82 17.89
CA GLY A 53 -5.16 0.80 16.44
C GLY A 53 -4.51 2.09 15.94
N ASP A 54 -4.94 3.24 16.44
CA ASP A 54 -4.33 4.54 16.14
C ASP A 54 -2.87 4.57 16.61
N ASP A 55 -2.58 4.04 17.79
CA ASP A 55 -1.22 3.94 18.32
C ASP A 55 -0.37 2.96 17.47
N ALA A 56 -0.93 1.83 17.02
CA ALA A 56 -0.24 0.92 16.11
C ALA A 56 0.09 1.56 14.75
N LEU A 57 -0.80 2.39 14.21
CA LEU A 57 -0.57 3.13 12.96
C LEU A 57 0.50 4.20 13.14
N ARG A 58 0.48 4.94 14.25
CA ARG A 58 1.50 5.93 14.59
C ARG A 58 2.86 5.27 14.76
N ASP A 59 2.90 4.14 15.45
CA ASP A 59 4.11 3.34 15.65
C ASP A 59 4.70 2.84 14.33
N LEU A 60 3.86 2.35 13.42
CA LEU A 60 4.29 1.96 12.09
C LEU A 60 4.85 3.16 11.32
N GLY A 61 4.16 4.31 11.34
CA GLY A 61 4.63 5.54 10.70
C GLY A 61 6.02 5.95 11.20
N LEU A 62 6.21 6.02 12.52
CA LEU A 62 7.50 6.35 13.14
C LEU A 62 8.60 5.34 12.79
N THR A 63 8.26 4.04 12.81
CA THR A 63 9.22 2.97 12.51
C THR A 63 9.64 3.02 11.04
N LEU A 64 8.71 3.26 10.12
CA LEU A 64 9.02 3.49 8.71
C LEU A 64 9.99 4.66 8.57
N THR A 65 9.66 5.84 9.11
CA THR A 65 10.51 7.04 9.02
C THR A 65 11.91 6.82 9.59
N ALA A 66 12.04 6.12 10.72
CA ALA A 66 13.33 5.85 11.35
C ALA A 66 14.22 4.89 10.55
N HIS A 67 13.64 4.04 9.69
CA HIS A 67 14.35 3.04 8.90
C HIS A 67 14.42 3.38 7.40
N LEU A 68 13.94 4.55 6.96
CA LEU A 68 14.04 4.96 5.56
C LEU A 68 15.52 5.18 5.16
N PRO A 69 16.02 4.50 4.12
CA PRO A 69 17.28 4.86 3.51
C PRO A 69 17.22 6.24 2.85
N ALA A 70 18.38 6.84 2.58
CA ALA A 70 18.45 8.11 1.86
C ALA A 70 17.80 8.00 0.47
N GLY A 71 16.96 8.98 0.12
CA GLY A 71 16.23 9.01 -1.16
C GLY A 71 15.00 8.10 -1.21
N TRP A 72 14.61 7.49 -0.09
CA TRP A 72 13.34 6.81 0.05
C TRP A 72 12.32 7.73 0.73
N HIS A 73 11.07 7.62 0.31
CA HIS A 73 9.97 8.43 0.80
C HIS A 73 8.83 7.51 1.23
N ALA A 74 8.23 7.76 2.40
CA ALA A 74 7.06 7.03 2.88
C ALA A 74 5.80 7.90 2.86
N TYR A 75 4.66 7.29 2.62
CA TYR A 75 3.35 7.93 2.50
C TYR A 75 2.30 7.08 3.19
N ARG A 76 1.25 7.71 3.72
CA ARG A 76 0.04 7.01 4.16
C ARG A 76 -1.06 7.16 3.12
N LEU A 77 -1.59 6.05 2.63
CA LEU A 77 -2.59 6.05 1.56
C LEU A 77 -4.02 6.09 2.11
N SER A 78 -4.33 5.19 3.04
CA SER A 78 -5.66 4.99 3.63
C SER A 78 -5.52 4.06 4.82
N GLY A 79 -6.40 4.14 5.83
CA GLY A 79 -6.51 3.10 6.87
C GLY A 79 -5.18 2.57 7.41
N ASP A 80 -4.88 1.31 7.07
CA ASP A 80 -3.67 0.51 7.33
C ASP A 80 -2.65 0.45 6.19
N GLU A 81 -2.90 1.14 5.07
CA GLU A 81 -2.11 1.12 3.85
C GLU A 81 -1.10 2.27 3.78
N PHE A 82 0.15 1.90 3.50
CA PHE A 82 1.29 2.78 3.34
C PHE A 82 1.97 2.49 1.99
N ALA A 83 2.63 3.50 1.44
CA ALA A 83 3.47 3.35 0.27
C ALA A 83 4.87 3.88 0.55
N LEU A 84 5.87 3.29 -0.09
CA LEU A 84 7.21 3.83 -0.18
C LEU A 84 7.63 3.97 -1.63
N LEU A 85 8.30 5.08 -1.93
CA LEU A 85 8.87 5.38 -3.23
C LEU A 85 10.38 5.56 -3.12
N THR A 86 11.12 4.99 -4.06
CA THR A 86 12.57 5.15 -4.17
C THR A 86 13.03 4.97 -5.62
N ARG A 87 14.24 5.46 -5.90
CA ARG A 87 14.99 5.15 -7.14
C ARG A 87 15.90 3.94 -7.01
N ALA A 88 16.04 3.39 -5.80
CA ALA A 88 16.85 2.20 -5.57
C ALA A 88 16.31 1.00 -6.37
N PRO A 89 17.19 0.13 -6.88
CA PRO A 89 16.77 -1.09 -7.57
C PRO A 89 15.99 -2.02 -6.64
N LEU A 90 15.16 -2.88 -7.23
CA LEU A 90 14.36 -3.85 -6.49
C LEU A 90 15.20 -4.77 -5.58
N ALA A 91 16.45 -5.03 -5.95
CA ALA A 91 17.40 -5.85 -5.21
C ALA A 91 17.78 -5.31 -3.82
N ASP A 92 17.57 -4.01 -3.56
CA ASP A 92 17.88 -3.40 -2.26
C ASP A 92 16.72 -3.55 -1.25
N VAL A 93 15.51 -3.82 -1.75
CA VAL A 93 14.30 -3.93 -0.94
C VAL A 93 14.33 -5.08 0.08
N PRO A 94 14.78 -6.32 -0.26
CA PRO A 94 14.75 -7.45 0.68
C PRO A 94 15.50 -7.18 2.00
N ALA A 95 16.70 -6.62 1.93
CA ALA A 95 17.53 -6.37 3.12
C ALA A 95 16.91 -5.29 4.03
N TRP A 96 16.40 -4.22 3.42
CA TRP A 96 15.68 -3.17 4.14
C TRP A 96 14.39 -3.72 4.77
N ALA A 97 13.59 -4.45 4.01
CA ALA A 97 12.33 -5.04 4.47
C ALA A 97 12.55 -6.00 5.65
N ALA A 98 13.59 -6.83 5.61
CA ALA A 98 13.96 -7.72 6.72
C ALA A 98 14.32 -6.92 7.98
N THR A 99 15.08 -5.84 7.84
CA THR A 99 15.44 -4.95 8.96
C THR A 99 14.20 -4.31 9.58
N LEU A 100 13.30 -3.78 8.75
CA LEU A 100 12.04 -3.17 9.21
C LEU A 100 11.15 -4.19 9.92
N LEU A 101 10.96 -5.38 9.34
CA LEU A 101 10.13 -6.45 9.92
C LEU A 101 10.65 -6.90 11.28
N ASN A 102 11.98 -7.04 11.42
CA ASN A 102 12.60 -7.38 12.70
C ASN A 102 12.40 -6.27 13.74
N ALA A 103 12.54 -5.00 13.35
CA ALA A 103 12.32 -3.87 14.24
C ALA A 103 10.86 -3.82 14.74
N LEU A 104 9.89 -4.06 13.87
CA LEU A 104 8.46 -4.12 14.22
C LEU A 104 8.13 -5.31 15.12
N ALA A 105 8.78 -6.46 14.88
CA ALA A 105 8.58 -7.67 15.67
C ALA A 105 9.22 -7.61 17.07
N ALA A 106 10.30 -6.84 17.25
CA ALA A 106 11.02 -6.68 18.51
C ALA A 106 10.33 -5.73 19.50
N ARG A 107 9.22 -5.09 19.12
CA ARG A 107 8.47 -4.16 19.97
C ARG A 107 7.77 -4.91 21.12
N PRO A 108 7.48 -4.22 22.26
CA PRO A 108 6.66 -4.79 23.34
C PRO A 108 5.28 -5.25 22.87
N HIS A 109 4.71 -4.53 21.89
CA HIS A 109 3.53 -4.92 21.14
C HIS A 109 3.94 -5.12 19.67
N PRO A 110 4.29 -6.36 19.27
CA PRO A 110 4.78 -6.65 17.94
C PRO A 110 3.75 -6.26 16.87
N LEU A 111 4.19 -5.53 15.87
CA LEU A 111 3.40 -5.23 14.69
C LEU A 111 3.81 -6.18 13.56
N ARG A 112 2.84 -6.63 12.78
CA ARG A 112 3.09 -7.42 11.57
C ARG A 112 2.68 -6.60 10.37
N VAL A 113 3.54 -6.57 9.37
CA VAL A 113 3.24 -5.90 8.10
C VAL A 113 3.45 -6.83 6.94
N SER A 114 2.57 -6.73 5.95
CA SER A 114 2.73 -7.37 4.65
C SER A 114 3.22 -6.34 3.66
N MET A 115 4.17 -6.72 2.80
CA MET A 115 4.74 -5.81 1.80
C MET A 115 4.77 -6.45 0.41
N GLY A 116 4.52 -5.64 -0.61
CA GLY A 116 4.70 -5.97 -2.02
C GLY A 116 5.52 -4.91 -2.72
N ALA A 117 6.59 -5.31 -3.41
CA ALA A 117 7.49 -4.37 -4.07
C ALA A 117 7.61 -4.62 -5.56
N ALA A 118 7.53 -3.58 -6.37
CA ALA A 118 7.72 -3.64 -7.81
C ALA A 118 8.66 -2.52 -8.28
N HIS A 119 9.32 -2.76 -9.41
CA HIS A 119 10.24 -1.80 -10.03
C HIS A 119 9.84 -1.60 -11.49
N ALA A 120 9.89 -0.36 -11.95
CA ALA A 120 9.55 -0.01 -13.31
C ALA A 120 10.55 0.99 -13.90
N PRO A 121 10.83 0.90 -15.21
CA PRO A 121 11.61 1.91 -15.92
C PRO A 121 10.84 3.22 -16.06
N GLN A 122 11.56 4.26 -16.48
CA GLN A 122 11.00 5.57 -16.82
C GLN A 122 9.84 5.43 -17.83
N HIS A 123 8.86 6.32 -17.71
CA HIS A 123 7.65 6.41 -18.54
C HIS A 123 6.70 5.20 -18.45
N THR A 124 6.90 4.29 -17.49
CA THR A 124 5.88 3.28 -17.17
C THR A 124 4.61 3.96 -16.65
N PRO A 125 3.41 3.54 -17.08
CA PRO A 125 2.17 4.03 -16.51
C PRO A 125 2.10 3.78 -14.99
N PRO A 126 1.76 4.78 -14.17
CA PRO A 126 1.72 4.63 -12.71
C PRO A 126 0.86 3.46 -12.22
N ASP A 127 -0.29 3.24 -12.85
CA ASP A 127 -1.21 2.15 -12.49
C ASP A 127 -0.58 0.77 -12.72
N THR A 128 0.29 0.62 -13.73
CA THR A 128 1.00 -0.65 -13.98
C THR A 128 1.96 -0.98 -12.84
N LEU A 129 2.76 0.01 -12.39
CA LEU A 129 3.67 -0.20 -11.26
C LEU A 129 2.88 -0.46 -9.96
N PHE A 130 1.77 0.24 -9.77
CA PHE A 130 0.90 0.07 -8.60
C PHE A 130 0.28 -1.33 -8.57
N ASP A 131 -0.32 -1.78 -9.67
CA ASP A 131 -0.94 -3.11 -9.79
C ASP A 131 0.08 -4.23 -9.55
N ASP A 132 1.33 -4.07 -10.01
CA ASP A 132 2.39 -5.04 -9.79
C ASP A 132 2.85 -5.11 -8.33
N ALA A 133 2.91 -3.97 -7.62
CA ALA A 133 3.19 -3.94 -6.19
C ALA A 133 2.02 -4.52 -5.38
N ASP A 134 0.78 -4.21 -5.76
CA ASP A 134 -0.44 -4.70 -5.09
C ASP A 134 -0.59 -6.22 -5.22
N ARG A 135 -0.36 -6.78 -6.42
CA ARG A 135 -0.35 -8.24 -6.62
C ARG A 135 0.64 -8.96 -5.70
N ARG A 136 1.80 -8.36 -5.46
CA ARG A 136 2.83 -8.91 -4.55
C ARG A 136 2.43 -8.74 -3.09
N LEU A 137 1.84 -7.61 -2.71
CA LEU A 137 1.29 -7.39 -1.37
C LEU A 137 0.19 -8.41 -1.07
N TYR A 138 -0.70 -8.66 -2.04
CA TYR A 138 -1.72 -9.69 -1.92
C TYR A 138 -1.12 -11.09 -1.76
N SER A 139 -0.05 -11.41 -2.49
CA SER A 139 0.70 -12.65 -2.32
C SER A 139 1.32 -12.77 -0.92
N ALA A 140 1.84 -11.68 -0.35
CA ALA A 140 2.33 -11.65 1.03
C ALA A 140 1.21 -11.96 2.04
N LYS A 141 0.04 -11.33 1.87
CA LYS A 141 -1.14 -11.57 2.72
C LYS A 141 -1.62 -13.02 2.63
N ARG A 142 -1.67 -13.60 1.43
CA ARG A 142 -2.05 -15.01 1.21
C ARG A 142 -1.00 -16.01 1.70
N GLY A 143 0.27 -15.65 1.64
CA GLY A 143 1.37 -16.51 2.07
C GLY A 143 1.42 -16.73 3.58
N GLY A 144 0.66 -15.96 4.37
CA GLY A 144 0.66 -16.03 5.83
C GLY A 144 1.07 -14.72 6.52
N ARG A 145 1.14 -13.61 5.78
CA ARG A 145 1.38 -12.24 6.29
C ARG A 145 2.77 -12.05 6.91
N GLY A 146 3.05 -10.85 7.43
CA GLY A 146 4.30 -10.53 8.14
C GLY A 146 5.55 -10.74 7.30
N ARG A 147 5.50 -10.42 6.00
CA ARG A 147 6.60 -10.65 5.05
C ARG A 147 6.55 -9.66 3.89
N ALA A 148 7.68 -9.53 3.20
CA ALA A 148 7.74 -8.92 1.89
C ALA A 148 7.70 -9.96 0.78
N VAL A 149 7.02 -9.65 -0.31
CA VAL A 149 7.11 -10.35 -1.58
C VAL A 149 7.65 -9.37 -2.62
N ILE A 150 8.79 -9.74 -3.19
CA ILE A 150 9.53 -8.92 -4.16
C ILE A 150 9.58 -9.63 -5.53
N ASP A 151 9.66 -10.96 -5.53
CA ASP A 151 9.82 -11.76 -6.74
C ASP A 151 8.48 -12.17 -7.39
N ASP A 152 8.52 -12.39 -8.71
CA ASP A 152 7.39 -12.87 -9.53
C ASP A 152 7.10 -14.36 -9.34
N ALA A 153 6.79 -14.78 -8.12
CA ALA A 153 6.09 -16.05 -7.96
C ALA A 153 4.68 -15.88 -8.59
N PRO A 154 4.29 -16.71 -9.57
CA PRO A 154 3.03 -16.54 -10.27
C PRO A 154 1.86 -16.63 -9.27
N HIS A 155 1.12 -15.53 -9.17
CA HIS A 155 -0.08 -15.44 -8.38
C HIS A 155 -1.28 -15.35 -9.33
N THR A 156 -2.14 -16.37 -9.34
CA THR A 156 -3.43 -16.33 -10.04
C THR A 156 -4.35 -15.34 -9.33
N PRO A 157 -4.67 -14.18 -9.92
CA PRO A 157 -5.50 -13.18 -9.25
C PRO A 157 -6.90 -13.75 -8.98
N PRO A 158 -7.54 -13.40 -7.84
CA PRO A 158 -8.95 -13.71 -7.65
C PRO A 158 -9.80 -12.97 -8.70
N PRO A 159 -10.95 -13.54 -9.12
CA PRO A 159 -11.85 -12.84 -10.03
C PRO A 159 -12.24 -11.49 -9.41
N ARG A 160 -11.99 -10.40 -10.13
CA ARG A 160 -12.41 -9.05 -9.73
C ARG A 160 -13.91 -9.12 -9.43
N SER A 161 -14.31 -8.85 -8.19
CA SER A 161 -15.72 -8.69 -7.84
C SER A 161 -16.24 -7.50 -8.64
N ARG A 162 -17.02 -7.78 -9.70
CA ARG A 162 -17.83 -6.76 -10.35
C ARG A 162 -18.75 -6.19 -9.27
N GLY A 163 -18.52 -4.92 -8.92
CA GLY A 163 -19.50 -4.16 -8.17
C GLY A 163 -20.83 -4.24 -8.90
N ALA A 164 -21.77 -4.96 -8.29
CA ALA A 164 -23.15 -4.95 -8.71
C ALA A 164 -23.71 -3.56 -8.42
N CYS A 165 -23.71 -2.68 -9.43
CA CYS A 165 -24.58 -1.53 -9.45
C CYS A 165 -25.80 -1.90 -10.29
N SER A 166 -26.70 -2.67 -9.68
CA SER A 166 -28.06 -2.84 -10.16
C SER A 166 -28.82 -1.56 -9.83
N ASN A 167 -29.37 -0.90 -10.85
CA ASN A 167 -30.69 -0.25 -10.85
C ASN A 167 -30.86 0.55 -12.15
N ALA A 168 -31.32 -0.13 -13.19
CA ALA A 168 -31.99 0.51 -14.32
C ALA A 168 -33.47 0.11 -14.25
N THR A 169 -34.30 1.03 -13.77
CA THR A 169 -35.76 0.92 -13.78
C THR A 169 -36.25 0.90 -15.22
N THR A 170 -36.67 -0.27 -15.70
CA THR A 170 -37.40 -0.43 -16.96
C THR A 170 -38.82 0.10 -16.78
N HIS A 171 -39.14 1.27 -17.34
CA HIS A 171 -40.51 1.66 -17.66
C HIS A 171 -40.81 1.21 -19.09
N THR A 172 -41.43 0.04 -19.22
CA THR A 172 -41.99 -0.46 -20.47
C THR A 172 -43.23 0.35 -20.84
N ARG A 173 -43.14 1.11 -21.94
CA ARG A 173 -44.29 1.64 -22.70
C ARG A 173 -45.01 0.50 -23.41
N THR A 174 -46.26 0.26 -23.05
CA THR A 174 -47.20 -0.59 -23.80
C THR A 174 -47.76 0.19 -24.99
N PRO A 175 -47.78 -0.36 -26.23
CA PRO A 175 -48.54 0.23 -27.33
C PRO A 175 -49.99 -0.29 -27.34
N PRO A 176 -51.00 0.53 -27.70
CA PRO A 176 -52.36 0.04 -27.88
C PRO A 176 -52.49 -0.73 -29.21
N ARG A 177 -53.26 -1.83 -29.18
CA ARG A 177 -53.75 -2.56 -30.35
C ARG A 177 -55.19 -2.15 -30.65
N SER A 178 -55.46 -2.08 -31.96
CA SER A 178 -56.76 -1.96 -32.66
C SER A 178 -57.39 -0.57 -32.68
#